data_AF-A0A7S2UKL9-F1
#
_entry.id   AF-A0A7S2UKL9-F1
#
_cell.length_a   1.000
_cell.length_b   1.000
_cell.length_c   1.000
_cell.angle_alpha   90.00
_cell.angle_beta   90.00
_cell.angle_gamma   90.00
#
_symmetry.space_group_name_H-M   'P 1'
#
loop_
_entity.id
_entity.type
_entity.pdbx_description
1 polymer ?
#
loop_
_entity_poly.entity_id
_entity_poly.type
_entity_poly.pdbx_seq_one_letter_code
_entity_poly.pdbx_strand_id
1 'polypeptide(L)'
;FLRMAIDMAYAEEVNELENHWSEDPNDERVVLLTNEVAKIMTNMLARNMKAANYPVDFGDGKKLSPLGEKYSAMLVAKSKCRTELKKDGSDSTWMTFRDTLLSEFASIFTNTKPVPLSGHWMELSGNKLD
;
A
#
# COMPACT_ATOMS: atom_id res chain seq x y z
N PHE A 1 -23.02 20.30 2.95
CA PHE A 1 -22.66 21.71 2.68
C PHE A 1 -21.60 22.23 3.63
N LEU A 2 -21.80 22.22 4.96
CA LEU A 2 -20.79 22.74 5.91
C LEU A 2 -19.45 21.98 5.87
N ARG A 3 -19.48 20.64 5.90
CA ARG A 3 -18.27 19.82 5.87
C ARG A 3 -17.45 20.01 4.59
N MET A 4 -18.12 20.01 3.45
CA MET A 4 -17.49 20.25 2.14
C MET A 4 -16.81 21.63 2.09
N ALA A 5 -17.44 22.67 2.62
CA ALA A 5 -16.84 24.00 2.66
C ALA A 5 -15.59 24.05 3.54
N ILE A 6 -15.61 23.35 4.68
CA ILE A 6 -14.43 23.23 5.57
C ILE A 6 -13.31 22.46 4.86
N ASP A 7 -13.62 21.33 4.21
CA ASP A 7 -12.62 20.53 3.51
C ASP A 7 -12.01 21.31 2.32
N MET A 8 -12.80 22.13 1.63
CA MET A 8 -12.31 23.01 0.54
C MET A 8 -11.40 24.12 1.05
N ALA A 9 -11.80 24.82 2.13
CA ALA A 9 -10.97 25.87 2.72
C ALA A 9 -9.64 25.30 3.25
N TYR A 10 -9.69 24.13 3.88
CA TYR A 10 -8.48 23.43 4.31
C TYR A 10 -7.58 23.05 3.13
N ALA A 11 -8.15 22.57 2.01
CA ALA A 11 -7.37 22.26 0.81
C ALA A 11 -6.71 23.50 0.18
N GLU A 12 -7.40 24.64 0.16
CA GLU A 12 -6.81 25.92 -0.27
C GLU A 12 -5.66 26.33 0.65
N GLU A 13 -5.84 26.30 1.98
CA GLU A 13 -4.78 26.63 2.93
C GLU A 13 -3.57 25.71 2.80
N VAL A 14 -3.78 24.41 2.56
CA VAL A 14 -2.69 23.45 2.34
C VAL A 14 -1.95 23.73 1.03
N ASN A 15 -2.64 24.13 -0.04
CA ASN A 15 -2.01 24.46 -1.33
C ASN A 15 -1.11 25.70 -1.24
N GLU A 16 -1.39 26.62 -0.32
CA GLU A 16 -0.56 27.82 -0.09
C GLU A 16 0.70 27.52 0.75
N LEU A 17 0.80 26.32 1.35
CA LEU A 17 1.97 25.91 2.13
C LEU A 17 3.05 25.34 1.19
N GLU A 18 4.16 26.06 1.06
CA GLU A 18 5.31 25.59 0.30
C GLU A 18 6.01 24.43 1.05
N ASN A 19 6.24 23.30 0.35
CA ASN A 19 6.90 22.10 0.88
C ASN A 19 6.27 21.57 2.18
N HIS A 20 4.95 21.35 2.17
CA HIS A 20 4.26 20.83 3.33
C HIS A 20 4.74 19.39 3.66
N TRP A 21 4.87 19.06 4.94
CA TRP A 21 5.37 17.76 5.39
C TRP A 21 4.57 16.55 4.88
N SER A 22 3.30 16.76 4.51
CA SER A 22 2.47 15.71 3.91
C SER A 22 2.88 15.33 2.49
N GLU A 23 3.70 16.15 1.84
CA GLU A 23 4.23 15.89 0.50
C GLU A 23 5.48 15.00 0.53
N ASP A 24 6.17 14.92 1.68
CA ASP A 24 7.29 13.99 1.87
C ASP A 24 6.78 12.64 2.40
N PRO A 25 6.81 11.56 1.60
CA PRO A 25 6.38 10.23 2.02
C PRO A 25 7.27 9.63 3.13
N ASN A 26 8.45 10.21 3.37
CA ASN A 26 9.41 9.78 4.39
C ASN A 26 9.34 10.62 5.66
N ASP A 27 8.55 11.70 5.70
CA ASP A 27 8.35 12.47 6.93
C ASP A 27 7.77 11.55 8.02
N GLU A 28 8.32 11.63 9.22
CA GLU A 28 7.96 10.76 10.35
C GLU A 28 6.45 10.81 10.63
N ARG A 29 5.81 11.97 10.48
CA ARG A 29 4.37 12.14 10.68
C ARG A 29 3.56 11.39 9.63
N VAL A 30 3.98 11.46 8.36
CA VAL A 30 3.34 10.73 7.27
C VAL A 30 3.49 9.23 7.49
N VAL A 31 4.67 8.78 7.89
CA VAL A 31 4.92 7.36 8.19
C VAL A 31 4.05 6.87 9.35
N LEU A 32 3.96 7.63 10.44
CA LEU A 32 3.10 7.30 11.58
C LEU A 32 1.63 7.22 11.17
N LEU A 33 1.10 8.24 10.49
CA LEU A 33 -0.28 8.26 10.00
C LEU A 33 -0.56 7.09 9.06
N THR A 34 0.35 6.78 8.15
CA THR A 34 0.21 5.65 7.22
C THR A 34 0.10 4.32 7.96
N ASN A 35 0.94 4.10 8.97
CA ASN A 35 0.88 2.90 9.81
C ASN A 35 -0.43 2.82 10.60
N GLU A 36 -0.89 3.93 11.18
CA GLU A 36 -2.15 3.98 11.93
C GLU A 36 -3.36 3.70 11.04
N VAL A 37 -3.42 4.32 9.86
CA VAL A 37 -4.49 4.08 8.88
C VAL A 37 -4.52 2.61 8.46
N ALA A 38 -3.36 2.03 8.11
CA ALA A 38 -3.27 0.62 7.75
C ALA A 38 -3.77 -0.30 8.87
N LYS A 39 -3.42 0.00 10.13
CA LYS A 39 -3.85 -0.76 11.30
C LYS A 39 -5.35 -0.63 11.54
N ILE A 40 -5.92 0.57 11.43
CA ILE A 40 -7.37 0.82 11.56
C ILE A 40 -8.13 0.05 10.48
N MET A 41 -7.70 0.15 9.22
CA MET A 41 -8.31 -0.58 8.11
C MET A 41 -8.27 -2.09 8.33
N THR A 42 -7.14 -2.62 8.80
CA THR A 42 -6.98 -4.05 9.07
C THR A 42 -7.86 -4.49 10.25
N ASN A 43 -7.97 -3.68 11.30
CA ASN A 43 -8.87 -3.96 12.42
C ASN A 43 -10.35 -3.99 11.98
N MET A 44 -10.76 -3.03 11.14
CA MET A 44 -12.12 -3.01 10.59
C MET A 44 -12.39 -4.26 9.75
N LEU A 45 -11.41 -4.69 8.93
CA LEU A 45 -11.49 -5.91 8.16
C LEU A 45 -11.59 -7.14 9.08
N ALA A 46 -10.74 -7.26 10.10
CA ALA A 46 -10.75 -8.37 11.06
C ALA A 46 -12.10 -8.49 11.79
N ARG A 47 -12.67 -7.35 12.22
CA ARG A 47 -14.02 -7.31 12.81
C ARG A 47 -15.06 -7.89 11.86
N ASN A 48 -15.04 -7.45 10.61
CA ASN A 48 -16.01 -7.88 9.60
C ASN A 48 -15.82 -9.37 9.24
N MET A 49 -14.58 -9.84 9.11
CA MET A 49 -14.24 -11.26 8.88
C MET A 49 -14.77 -12.15 10.01
N LYS A 50 -14.57 -11.74 11.26
CA LYS A 50 -15.08 -12.45 12.44
C LYS A 50 -16.61 -12.49 12.46
N ALA A 51 -17.27 -11.36 12.18
CA ALA A 51 -18.72 -11.30 12.10
C ALA A 51 -19.30 -12.20 10.98
N ALA A 52 -18.54 -12.40 9.90
CA ALA A 52 -18.91 -13.27 8.78
C ALA A 52 -18.49 -14.75 8.96
N ASN A 53 -17.94 -15.14 10.13
CA ASN A 53 -17.32 -16.46 10.34
C ASN A 53 -16.31 -16.85 9.24
N TYR A 54 -15.54 -15.86 8.75
CA TYR A 54 -14.53 -16.10 7.74
C TYR A 54 -13.39 -16.97 8.31
N PRO A 55 -12.86 -17.95 7.56
CA PRO A 55 -11.95 -18.97 8.10
C PRO A 55 -10.53 -18.47 8.44
N VAL A 56 -10.23 -17.21 8.12
CA VAL A 56 -8.91 -16.61 8.36
C VAL A 56 -8.98 -15.62 9.52
N ASP A 57 -8.08 -15.76 10.48
CA ASP A 57 -8.00 -14.89 11.65
C ASP A 57 -7.01 -13.74 11.44
N PHE A 58 -7.54 -12.53 11.24
CA PHE A 58 -6.76 -11.29 11.23
C PHE A 58 -6.79 -10.56 12.58
N GLY A 59 -7.53 -11.07 13.57
CA GLY A 59 -7.76 -10.45 14.87
C GLY A 59 -9.23 -10.26 15.20
N ASP A 60 -9.51 -9.41 16.19
CA ASP A 60 -10.85 -9.21 16.73
C ASP A 60 -11.42 -7.79 16.51
N GLY A 61 -10.71 -6.96 15.77
CA GLY A 61 -11.05 -5.56 15.50
C GLY A 61 -10.60 -4.56 16.56
N LYS A 62 -10.05 -5.02 17.68
CA LYS A 62 -9.30 -4.20 18.64
C LYS A 62 -7.81 -4.52 18.58
N LYS A 63 -7.48 -5.80 18.42
CA LYS A 63 -6.12 -6.31 18.32
C LYS A 63 -6.00 -7.19 17.08
N LEU A 64 -4.89 -7.00 16.35
CA LEU A 64 -4.54 -7.82 15.20
C LEU A 64 -3.88 -9.13 15.65
N SER A 65 -4.11 -10.19 14.87
CA SER A 65 -3.33 -11.43 14.94
C SER A 65 -1.98 -11.24 14.24
N PRO A 66 -1.00 -12.17 14.38
CA PRO A 66 0.25 -12.10 13.62
C PRO A 66 0.05 -12.03 12.10
N LEU A 67 -1.03 -12.66 11.59
CA LEU A 67 -1.37 -12.61 10.17
C LEU A 67 -1.98 -11.26 9.79
N GLY A 68 -2.80 -10.67 10.67
CA GLY A 68 -3.30 -9.31 10.53
C GLY A 68 -2.18 -8.27 10.54
N GLU A 69 -1.18 -8.40 11.40
CA GLU A 69 -0.01 -7.51 11.42
C GLU A 69 0.78 -7.60 10.10
N LYS A 70 0.98 -8.80 9.54
CA LYS A 70 1.58 -8.97 8.20
C LYS A 70 0.76 -8.30 7.11
N TYR A 71 -0.57 -8.44 7.15
CA TYR A 71 -1.45 -7.77 6.19
C TYR A 71 -1.39 -6.24 6.31
N SER A 72 -1.37 -5.71 7.54
CA SER A 72 -1.21 -4.28 7.80
C SER A 72 0.12 -3.75 7.27
N ALA A 73 1.22 -4.46 7.51
CA ALA A 73 2.53 -4.11 6.96
C ALA A 73 2.52 -4.10 5.42
N MET A 74 1.83 -5.05 4.79
CA MET A 74 1.66 -5.09 3.33
C MET A 74 0.86 -3.88 2.80
N LEU A 75 -0.14 -3.37 3.53
CA LEU A 75 -0.84 -2.14 3.16
C LEU A 75 0.08 -0.91 3.21
N VAL A 76 0.95 -0.84 4.22
CA VAL A 76 1.96 0.23 4.32
C VAL A 76 2.95 0.13 3.15
N ALA A 77 3.48 -1.06 2.86
CA ALA A 77 4.35 -1.29 1.71
C ALA A 77 3.66 -0.86 0.39
N LYS A 78 2.38 -1.20 0.21
CA LYS A 78 1.58 -0.78 -0.95
C LYS A 78 1.53 0.74 -1.12
N SER A 79 1.45 1.51 -0.04
CA SER A 79 1.38 2.97 -0.14
C SER A 79 2.66 3.59 -0.71
N LYS A 80 3.82 2.95 -0.51
CA LYS A 80 5.15 3.48 -0.90
C LYS A 80 5.77 2.83 -2.12
N CYS A 81 5.33 1.61 -2.46
CA CYS A 81 5.98 0.76 -3.45
C CYS A 81 6.19 1.39 -4.85
N ARG A 82 5.40 2.41 -5.21
CA ARG A 82 5.56 3.15 -6.47
C ARG A 82 6.46 4.39 -6.32
N THR A 83 6.38 5.08 -5.19
CA THR A 83 7.14 6.32 -4.96
C THR A 83 8.63 6.03 -4.79
N GLU A 84 8.95 4.85 -4.24
CA GLU A 84 10.33 4.37 -4.05
C GLU A 84 10.93 3.71 -5.31
N LEU A 85 10.15 3.63 -6.39
CA LEU A 85 10.59 3.03 -7.65
C LEU A 85 11.67 3.90 -8.30
N LYS A 86 12.89 3.38 -8.36
CA LYS A 86 14.02 4.00 -9.06
C LYS A 86 13.73 4.10 -10.56
N LYS A 87 13.83 5.31 -11.11
CA LYS A 87 13.62 5.59 -12.54
C LYS A 87 14.92 5.67 -13.34
N ASP A 88 16.04 5.43 -12.69
CA ASP A 88 17.38 5.41 -13.26
C ASP A 88 17.79 3.96 -13.56
N GLY A 89 17.77 3.59 -14.85
CA GLY A 89 18.18 2.26 -15.30
C GLY A 89 17.79 1.96 -16.74
N SER A 90 18.40 0.94 -17.34
CA SER A 90 18.05 0.45 -18.69
C SER A 90 16.56 0.07 -18.82
N ASP A 91 15.97 -0.39 -17.71
CA ASP A 91 14.60 -0.91 -17.67
C ASP A 91 13.56 0.21 -17.43
N SER A 92 14.01 1.43 -17.13
CA SER A 92 13.14 2.58 -16.86
C SER A 92 12.21 2.92 -18.03
N THR A 93 12.66 2.68 -19.26
CA THR A 93 11.90 2.89 -20.50
C THR A 93 10.74 1.90 -20.67
N TRP A 94 10.80 0.76 -19.98
CA TRP A 94 9.79 -0.29 -20.01
C TRP A 94 8.84 -0.24 -18.82
N MET A 95 9.12 0.60 -17.82
CA MET A 95 8.26 0.74 -16.64
C MET A 95 6.94 1.41 -17.00
N THR A 96 5.87 0.89 -16.43
CA THR A 96 4.51 1.34 -16.63
C THR A 96 3.92 1.89 -15.33
N PHE A 97 2.65 2.33 -15.40
CA PHE A 97 1.91 2.70 -14.20
C PHE A 97 1.60 1.50 -13.27
N ARG A 98 1.85 0.26 -13.73
CA ARG A 98 1.61 -0.98 -12.97
C ARG A 98 2.82 -1.48 -12.21
N ASP A 99 4.01 -0.97 -12.52
CA ASP A 99 5.26 -1.40 -11.88
C ASP A 99 5.41 -0.79 -10.49
N THR A 100 5.90 -1.63 -9.57
CA THR A 100 6.06 -1.34 -8.15
C THR A 100 7.29 -2.08 -7.61
N LEU A 101 7.92 -1.55 -6.57
CA LEU A 101 8.97 -2.25 -5.85
C LEU A 101 8.39 -3.50 -5.17
N LEU A 102 8.86 -4.68 -5.58
CA LEU A 102 8.31 -5.97 -5.14
C LEU A 102 8.95 -6.53 -3.85
N SER A 103 10.05 -5.92 -3.36
CA SER A 103 10.86 -6.47 -2.26
C SER A 103 10.08 -6.64 -0.96
N GLU A 104 9.10 -5.77 -0.72
CA GLU A 104 8.27 -5.73 0.49
C GLU A 104 7.03 -6.64 0.42
N PHE A 105 6.78 -7.29 -0.72
CA PHE A 105 5.61 -8.13 -0.90
C PHE A 105 5.94 -9.60 -0.76
N ALA A 106 5.13 -10.30 0.02
CA ALA A 106 5.10 -11.75 0.08
C ALA A 106 3.68 -12.21 0.42
N SER A 107 3.32 -13.42 0.03
CA SER A 107 2.09 -14.06 0.47
C SER A 107 2.05 -14.09 2.01
N ILE A 108 1.01 -13.51 2.61
CA ILE A 108 0.84 -13.52 4.06
C ILE A 108 0.68 -14.94 4.63
N PHE A 109 0.25 -15.89 3.79
CA PHE A 109 0.01 -17.30 4.17
C PHE A 109 1.25 -18.18 3.99
N THR A 110 1.95 -18.03 2.87
CA THR A 110 3.03 -18.95 2.46
C THR A 110 4.41 -18.31 2.51
N ASN A 111 4.48 -17.00 2.74
CA ASN A 111 5.70 -16.20 2.65
C ASN A 111 6.38 -16.25 1.27
N THR A 112 5.69 -16.75 0.25
CA THR A 112 6.18 -16.82 -1.13
C THR A 112 6.29 -15.40 -1.68
N LYS A 113 7.48 -15.05 -2.17
CA LYS A 113 7.73 -13.76 -2.83
C LYS A 113 7.15 -13.73 -4.24
N PRO A 114 6.76 -12.55 -4.75
CA PRO A 114 6.42 -12.40 -6.15
C PRO A 114 7.66 -12.71 -7.00
N VAL A 115 7.43 -13.40 -8.13
CA VAL A 115 8.45 -13.70 -9.12
C VAL A 115 8.26 -12.72 -10.28
N PRO A 116 9.32 -12.07 -10.78
CA PRO A 116 9.20 -11.23 -11.97
C PRO A 116 8.76 -12.07 -13.16
N LEU A 117 8.06 -11.44 -14.10
CA LEU A 117 7.73 -12.07 -15.36
C LEU A 117 9.03 -12.37 -16.14
N SER A 118 9.01 -13.39 -16.99
CA SER A 118 10.18 -13.79 -17.79
C SER A 118 10.61 -12.76 -18.84
N GLY A 119 9.87 -11.65 -18.97
CA GLY A 119 10.12 -10.57 -19.91
C GLY A 119 9.17 -9.39 -19.65
N HIS A 120 9.31 -8.34 -20.46
CA HIS A 120 8.44 -7.16 -20.35
C HIS A 120 6.99 -7.53 -20.63
N TRP A 121 6.07 -6.96 -19.84
CA TRP A 121 4.62 -7.23 -19.93
C TRP A 121 4.08 -7.17 -21.36
N MET A 122 4.52 -6.18 -22.15
CA MET A 122 4.07 -5.96 -23.53
C MET A 122 4.65 -6.96 -24.54
N GLU A 123 5.66 -7.74 -24.15
CA GLU A 123 6.37 -8.72 -25.01
C GLU A 123 6.03 -10.17 -24.64
N LEU A 124 5.20 -10.38 -23.63
CA LEU A 124 4.74 -11.72 -23.25
C LEU A 124 3.76 -12.22 -24.32
N SER A 125 4.20 -13.23 -25.09
CA SER A 125 3.35 -14.06 -25.93
C SER A 125 3.11 -15.41 -25.24
N GLY A 126 2.01 -16.09 -25.60
CA GLY A 126 1.35 -17.16 -24.83
C GLY A 126 2.15 -18.42 -24.42
N ASN A 127 3.47 -18.47 -24.64
CA ASN A 127 4.36 -19.57 -24.22
C ASN A 127 5.46 -19.12 -23.22
N LYS A 128 5.42 -17.88 -22.72
CA LYS A 128 6.43 -17.31 -21.79
C LYS A 128 5.87 -17.03 -20.39
N LEU A 129 4.99 -17.89 -19.88
CA LEU A 129 4.40 -17.75 -18.53
C LEU A 129 4.97 -18.77 -17.53
N ASP A 130 5.98 -19.53 -17.95
CA ASP A 130 6.60 -20.64 -17.20
C ASP A 130 7.88 -20.19 -16.48
#